data_AF-A0AAV2HK29-F1
#
_entry.id   AF-A0AAV2HK29-F1
#
_cell.length_a   1.000
_cell.length_b   1.000
_cell.length_c   1.000
_cell.angle_alpha   90.00
_cell.angle_beta   90.00
_cell.angle_gamma   90.00
#
_symmetry.space_group_name_H-M   'P 1'
#
loop_
_entity.id
_entity.type
_entity.pdbx_description
1 polymer ?
#
loop_
_entity_poly.entity_id
_entity_poly.type
_entity_poly.pdbx_seq_one_letter_code
_entity_poly.pdbx_strand_id
1 'polypeptide(L)' 'MDRPPGTLDLTTKSCDLETSTQSFEYKKMKAIYHVLSDTCLTVAPSGRKLTFQPCTGLDTQIWLWTANPKFIPPEKER' A
#
# COMPACT_ATOMS: atom_id res chain seq x y z
N MET A 1 -22.20 9.96 5.96
CA MET A 1 -20.80 10.21 6.35
C MET A 1 -20.01 10.37 5.06
N ASP A 2 -19.64 11.60 4.73
CA ASP A 2 -18.89 11.90 3.50
C ASP A 2 -17.44 11.45 3.61
N ARG A 3 -16.95 10.83 2.54
CA ARG A 3 -15.59 10.33 2.40
C ARG A 3 -14.63 11.51 2.25
N PRO A 4 -13.50 11.56 2.98
CA PRO A 4 -12.52 12.62 2.76
C PRO A 4 -12.03 12.59 1.30
N PRO A 5 -11.93 13.75 0.63
CA PRO A 5 -11.43 13.83 -0.73
C PRO A 5 -10.03 13.21 -0.81
N GLY A 6 -9.79 12.39 -1.85
CA GLY A 6 -8.51 11.69 -2.05
C GLY A 6 -8.37 10.35 -1.33
N THR A 7 -9.40 9.87 -0.63
CA THR A 7 -9.37 8.50 -0.06
C THR A 7 -9.73 7.48 -1.13
N LEU A 8 -8.97 6.40 -1.32
CA LEU A 8 -9.26 5.30 -2.24
C LEU A 8 -9.39 3.98 -1.49
N ASP A 9 -10.35 3.12 -1.85
CA ASP A 9 -10.56 1.85 -1.15
C ASP A 9 -9.62 0.81 -1.75
N LEU A 10 -8.96 0.02 -0.89
CA LEU A 10 -8.23 -1.14 -1.34
C LEU A 10 -9.23 -2.21 -1.79
N THR A 11 -9.13 -2.63 -3.05
CA THR A 11 -9.95 -3.69 -3.63
C THR A 11 -9.05 -4.71 -4.33
N THR A 12 -9.52 -5.95 -4.42
CA THR A 12 -8.81 -7.02 -5.11
C THR A 12 -9.47 -7.33 -6.44
N LYS A 13 -8.67 -7.43 -7.51
CA LYS A 13 -9.10 -7.88 -8.84
C LYS A 13 -8.08 -8.88 -9.37
N SER A 14 -8.34 -9.45 -10.55
CA SER A 14 -7.36 -10.28 -11.27
C SER A 14 -6.05 -9.51 -11.46
N CYS A 15 -4.93 -10.19 -11.25
CA CYS A 15 -3.60 -9.61 -11.41
C CYS A 15 -3.40 -9.15 -12.86
N ASP A 16 -2.96 -7.90 -13.01
CA ASP A 16 -2.64 -7.30 -14.29
C ASP A 16 -1.33 -6.51 -14.13
N LEU A 17 -0.25 -7.04 -14.71
CA LEU A 17 1.09 -6.47 -14.63
C LEU A 17 1.30 -5.27 -15.56
N GLU A 18 0.40 -5.04 -16.52
CA GLU A 18 0.49 -3.95 -17.49
C GLU A 18 -0.16 -2.67 -16.95
N THR A 19 -1.05 -2.79 -15.95
CA THR A 19 -1.77 -1.64 -15.40
C THR A 19 -1.07 -1.05 -14.17
N SER A 20 -0.86 0.27 -14.19
CA SER A 20 -0.32 1.00 -13.03
C SER A 20 -1.25 1.03 -11.81
N THR A 21 -2.52 0.63 -11.97
CA THR A 21 -3.52 0.56 -10.89
C THR A 21 -3.24 -0.51 -9.84
N GLN A 22 -2.35 -1.47 -10.15
CA GLN A 22 -1.94 -2.54 -9.24
C GLN A 22 -0.47 -2.43 -8.85
N SER A 23 0.17 -1.30 -9.19
CA SER A 23 1.59 -1.07 -8.95
C SER A 23 1.82 -0.28 -7.67
N PHE A 24 2.67 -0.84 -6.81
CA PHE A 24 3.01 -0.26 -5.52
C PHE A 24 4.53 -0.19 -5.33
N GLU A 25 4.98 0.83 -4.62
CA GLU A 25 6.38 0.99 -4.24
C GLU A 25 6.53 1.05 -2.73
N TYR A 26 7.58 0.42 -2.21
CA TYR A 26 7.95 0.56 -0.81
C TYR A 26 8.98 1.69 -0.66
N LYS A 27 8.57 2.81 -0.05
CA LYS A 27 9.41 4.02 0.07
C LYS A 27 10.31 3.96 1.31
N LYS A 28 11.38 4.78 1.32
CA LYS A 28 12.35 4.87 2.45
C LYS A 28 11.69 5.17 3.81
N MET A 29 10.58 5.90 3.81
CA MET A 29 9.78 6.19 5.00
C MET A 29 8.93 5.00 5.49
N LYS A 30 9.15 3.80 4.95
CA LYS A 30 8.42 2.57 5.26
C LYS A 30 6.93 2.65 4.90
N ALA A 31 6.59 3.46 3.91
CA ALA A 31 5.25 3.56 3.37
C ALA A 31 5.09 2.69 2.13
N ILE A 32 3.90 2.08 1.98
CA ILE A 32 3.47 1.42 0.74
C ILE A 32 2.76 2.49 -0.09
N TYR A 33 3.40 2.91 -1.17
CA TYR A 33 2.96 3.98 -2.07
C TYR A 33 2.27 3.41 -3.29
N HIS A 34 1.08 3.91 -3.63
CA HIS A 34 0.37 3.56 -4.86
C HIS A 34 0.69 4.57 -5.95
N VAL A 35 1.34 4.09 -7.02
CA VAL A 35 2.00 4.95 -8.02
C VAL A 35 1.00 5.83 -8.77
N LEU A 36 -0.14 5.27 -9.18
CA LEU A 36 -1.08 5.97 -10.03
C LEU A 36 -1.80 7.13 -9.32
N SER A 37 -2.19 6.93 -8.06
CA SER A 37 -2.99 7.93 -7.32
C SER A 37 -2.19 8.82 -6.39
N ASP A 38 -0.87 8.66 -6.34
CA ASP A 38 0.03 9.44 -5.47
C ASP A 38 -0.39 9.41 -3.99
N THR A 39 -0.71 8.22 -3.50
CA THR A 39 -1.24 8.01 -2.13
C THR A 39 -0.55 6.86 -1.43
N CYS A 40 -0.63 6.84 -0.10
CA CYS A 40 -0.01 5.84 0.76
C CYS A 40 -1.06 4.95 1.41
N LEU A 41 -0.77 3.65 1.50
CA LEU A 41 -1.60 2.69 2.23
C LEU A 41 -1.65 3.13 3.69
N THR A 42 -2.86 3.30 4.21
CA THR A 42 -3.14 3.86 5.52
C THR A 42 -4.13 2.97 6.25
N VAL A 43 -3.82 2.64 7.51
CA VAL A 43 -4.78 1.99 8.41
C VAL A 43 -5.70 3.05 9.03
N ALA A 44 -6.99 2.78 9.01
CA ALA A 44 -7.96 3.62 9.71
C ALA A 44 -7.68 3.62 11.23
N PRO A 45 -8.06 4.67 11.99
CA PRO A 45 -7.85 4.72 13.45
C PRO A 45 -8.41 3.51 14.21
N SER A 46 -9.45 2.87 13.68
CA SER A 46 -10.03 1.66 14.25
C SER A 46 -9.19 0.39 14.07
N GLY A 47 -8.14 0.43 13.25
CA GLY A 47 -7.32 -0.73 12.89
C GLY A 47 -7.98 -1.72 11.93
N ARG A 48 -9.25 -1.50 11.55
CA ARG A 48 -10.07 -2.50 10.85
C ARG A 48 -10.13 -2.36 9.33
N LYS A 49 -9.67 -1.22 8.79
CA LYS A 49 -9.79 -0.93 7.36
C LYS A 49 -8.49 -0.34 6.83
N LEU A 50 -8.12 -0.77 5.65
CA LEU A 50 -7.03 -0.20 4.86
C LEU A 50 -7.60 0.65 3.74
N THR A 51 -7.04 1.84 3.57
CA THR A 51 -7.39 2.78 2.50
C THR A 51 -6.13 3.45 2.00
N PHE A 52 -6.16 3.97 0.78
CA PHE A 52 -5.14 4.89 0.32
C PHE A 52 -5.54 6.33 0.66
N GLN A 53 -4.61 7.08 1.24
CA GLN A 53 -4.78 8.48 1.62
C GLN A 53 -3.53 9.28 1.22
N PRO A 54 -3.59 10.63 1.19
CA PRO A 54 -2.40 11.45 0.97
C PRO A 54 -1.25 11.02 1.89
N CYS A 55 -0.03 10.94 1.35
CA CYS A 55 1.13 10.53 2.10
C CYS A 55 1.51 11.61 3.12
N THR A 56 1.50 11.25 4.41
CA THR A 56 1.74 12.15 5.54
C THR A 56 2.92 11.72 6.40
N GLY A 57 3.36 10.45 6.30
CA GLY A 57 4.44 9.90 7.14
C GLY A 57 4.00 9.62 8.58
N LEU A 58 2.70 9.65 8.87
CA LEU A 58 2.14 9.26 10.16
C LEU A 58 2.30 7.76 10.41
N ASP A 59 2.28 7.36 11.68
CA ASP A 59 2.40 5.95 12.10
C ASP A 59 1.35 5.04 11.44
N THR A 60 0.18 5.58 11.11
CA THR A 60 -0.88 4.85 10.39
C THR A 60 -0.53 4.50 8.94
N GLN A 61 0.59 5.01 8.42
CA GLN A 61 1.12 4.75 7.08
C GLN A 61 2.47 4.00 7.10
N ILE A 62 2.98 3.65 8.28
CA ILE A 62 4.24 2.93 8.44
C ILE A 62 3.97 1.42 8.46
N TRP A 63 4.51 0.72 7.47
CA TRP A 63 4.37 -0.72 7.29
C TRP A 63 5.72 -1.38 7.47
N LEU A 64 5.82 -2.25 8.48
CA LEU A 64 7.01 -3.03 8.75
C LEU A 64 6.78 -4.48 8.35
N TRP A 65 7.71 -5.01 7.55
CA TRP A 65 7.77 -6.43 7.31
C TRP A 65 8.14 -7.13 8.62
N THR A 66 7.28 -8.03 9.08
CA THR A 66 7.66 -8.95 10.16
C THR A 66 8.69 -9.94 9.61
N ALA A 67 9.61 -10.38 10.47
CA ALA A 67 10.54 -11.43 10.09
C ALA A 67 9.73 -12.68 9.70
N ASN A 68 9.75 -13.02 8.40
CA ASN A 68 9.12 -14.24 7.90
C ASN A 68 10.22 -15.23 7.55
N PRO A 69 10.55 -16.20 8.43
CA PRO A 69 11.58 -17.20 8.16
C PRO A 69 11.25 -18.12 6.98
N LYS A 70 10.02 -18.06 6.44
CA LYS A 70 9.57 -18.83 5.27
C LYS A 70 9.51 -17.98 3.99
N PHE A 71 9.98 -16.74 4.01
CA PHE A 71 10.02 -15.91 2.81
C PHE A 71 11.04 -16.48 1.81
N ILE A 72 10.55 -16.91 0.65
CA ILE A 72 11.38 -17.30 -0.49
C ILE A 72 11.42 -16.08 -1.42
N PRO A 73 12.56 -15.35 -1.52
CA PRO A 73 12.66 -14.26 -2.46
C PRO A 73 12.47 -14.81 -3.88
N PRO A 74 11.74 -14.11 -4.77
CA PRO A 74 11.76 -14.45 -6.18
C PRO A 74 13.20 -14.27 -6.66
N GLU A 75 13.92 -15.37 -6.85
CA GLU A 75 15.24 -15.36 -7.45
C GLU A 75 15.14 -14.69 -8.82
N LYS A 76 16.13 -13.85 -9.14
CA LYS A 76 16.34 -13.24 -10.44
C LYS A 76 16.14 -14.30 -11.54
N GLU A 77 14.99 -14.30 -12.19
CA GLU A 77 14.83 -14.96 -13.47
C GLU A 77 15.83 -14.28 -14.41
N ARG A 78 16.90 -15.01 -14.68
CA ARG A 78 18.01 -14.61 -15.55
C ARG A 78 17.77 -15.20 -16.92
#